data_AF-A0A3Q8FT77-F1
#
_entry.id   AF-A0A3Q8FT77-F1
#
_cell.length_a   1.000
_cell.length_b   1.000
_cell.length_c   1.000
_cell.angle_alpha   90.00
_cell.angle_beta   90.00
_cell.angle_gamma   90.00
#
_symmetry.space_group_name_H-M   'P 1'
#
loop_
_entity.id
_entity.type
_entity.pdbx_description
1 polymer ?
#
loop_
_entity_poly.entity_id
_entity_poly.type
_entity_poly.pdbx_seq_one_letter_code
_entity_poly.pdbx_strand_id
1 'polypeptide(L)'
;MKHHFPRAALLVSLAATACAAHAASTQTVSIEKTADQATSIETRHASRAGAAPDLFTTHYFSGGAMMMAWGDQRVLLLCKKSAYLKLPGMKPAASELPLEKRQMVGYEAMMAGYGGIAAIVGLADGSVEVADDGSEVRRHAERSWAYGTERYDVISQRMPGGALRVRALKTATVNTAKPSKPGATFSSDEDQAARLAELGAVGSWTEITLYDSPKRGEVDPQYPLKDWVSVTGDHAATVAEARRINGCE
;
A
#
# COMPACT_ATOMS: atom_id res chain seq x y z
N MET A 1 -33.92 -83.11 -12.03
CA MET A 1 -32.82 -83.11 -11.04
C MET A 1 -32.48 -81.67 -10.69
N LYS A 2 -32.20 -81.44 -9.40
CA LYS A 2 -31.87 -80.17 -8.75
C LYS A 2 -30.62 -79.53 -9.39
N HIS A 3 -30.55 -78.20 -9.46
CA HIS A 3 -29.43 -77.42 -8.91
C HIS A 3 -29.86 -75.96 -8.68
N HIS A 4 -29.31 -75.39 -7.61
CA HIS A 4 -29.74 -74.22 -6.87
C HIS A 4 -28.58 -73.22 -6.81
N PHE A 5 -28.90 -71.92 -6.92
CA PHE A 5 -28.20 -70.73 -6.39
C PHE A 5 -26.87 -70.27 -7.03
N PRO A 6 -26.40 -69.00 -6.83
CA PRO A 6 -27.10 -67.72 -6.57
C PRO A 6 -26.48 -66.48 -7.28
N ARG A 7 -27.16 -65.33 -7.15
CA ARG A 7 -26.64 -63.95 -6.94
C ARG A 7 -25.33 -63.52 -7.63
N ALA A 8 -25.45 -62.60 -8.59
CA ALA A 8 -24.43 -61.57 -8.84
C ALA A 8 -25.14 -60.22 -9.09
N ALA A 9 -25.54 -59.55 -8.01
CA ALA A 9 -25.88 -58.13 -8.07
C ALA A 9 -24.55 -57.36 -8.17
N LEU A 10 -24.29 -56.75 -9.33
CA LEU A 10 -23.18 -55.82 -9.53
C LEU A 10 -23.47 -54.55 -8.72
N LEU A 11 -22.89 -54.47 -7.52
CA LEU A 11 -22.74 -53.23 -6.77
C LEU A 11 -21.62 -52.42 -7.43
N VAL A 12 -21.99 -51.44 -8.24
CA VAL A 12 -21.08 -50.39 -8.70
C VAL A 12 -20.85 -49.46 -7.51
N SER A 13 -19.75 -49.65 -6.80
CA SER A 13 -19.28 -48.71 -5.79
C SER A 13 -18.76 -47.45 -6.48
N LEU A 14 -19.60 -46.42 -6.57
CA LEU A 14 -19.17 -45.05 -6.81
C LEU A 14 -18.36 -44.61 -5.58
N ALA A 15 -17.05 -44.78 -5.63
CA ALA A 15 -16.14 -44.08 -4.74
C ALA A 15 -16.17 -42.59 -5.10
N ALA A 16 -17.09 -41.86 -4.48
CA ALA A 16 -16.99 -40.41 -4.41
C ALA A 16 -15.76 -40.09 -3.55
N THR A 17 -14.60 -39.93 -4.17
CA THR A 17 -13.47 -39.22 -3.53
C THR A 17 -13.94 -37.80 -3.27
N ALA A 18 -14.50 -37.59 -2.09
CA ALA A 18 -14.64 -36.27 -1.52
C ALA A 18 -13.22 -35.72 -1.37
N CYS A 19 -12.76 -34.93 -2.34
CA CYS A 19 -11.71 -33.96 -2.10
C CYS A 19 -12.26 -33.00 -1.05
N ALA A 20 -12.06 -33.31 0.22
CA ALA A 20 -12.10 -32.31 1.27
C ALA A 20 -11.00 -31.31 0.89
N ALA A 21 -11.38 -30.20 0.27
CA ALA A 21 -10.53 -29.05 0.12
C ALA A 21 -10.19 -28.62 1.56
N HIS A 22 -9.05 -29.08 2.05
CA HIS A 22 -8.53 -28.64 3.33
C HIS A 22 -8.20 -27.17 3.12
N ALA A 23 -8.96 -26.29 3.77
CA ALA A 23 -8.62 -24.88 3.83
C ALA A 23 -7.18 -24.80 4.36
N ALA A 24 -6.32 -24.09 3.61
CA ALA A 24 -4.93 -23.92 4.01
C ALA A 24 -4.87 -23.29 5.41
N SER A 25 -3.90 -23.71 6.21
CA SER A 25 -3.61 -23.04 7.47
C SER A 25 -3.28 -21.58 7.22
N THR A 26 -3.76 -20.71 8.11
CA THR A 26 -3.46 -19.28 8.06
C THR A 26 -2.60 -18.87 9.25
N GLN A 27 -1.86 -17.78 9.06
CA GLN A 27 -1.08 -17.13 10.09
C GLN A 27 -1.43 -15.64 10.14
N THR A 28 -1.59 -15.12 11.36
CA THR A 28 -1.74 -13.68 11.59
C THR A 28 -0.40 -12.97 11.44
N VAL A 29 -0.36 -11.91 10.64
CA VAL A 29 0.83 -11.09 10.39
C VAL A 29 0.53 -9.62 10.70
N SER A 30 1.41 -8.99 11.48
CA SER A 30 1.37 -7.54 11.72
C SER A 30 1.87 -6.78 10.49
N ILE A 31 1.06 -5.85 9.99
CA ILE A 31 1.42 -5.04 8.82
C ILE A 31 2.55 -4.08 9.17
N GLU A 32 2.45 -3.39 10.31
CA GLU A 32 3.45 -2.39 10.75
C GLU A 32 4.81 -3.04 10.99
N LYS A 33 4.85 -4.17 11.72
CA LYS A 33 6.11 -4.90 11.93
C LYS A 33 6.74 -5.36 10.62
N THR A 34 5.92 -5.78 9.66
CA THR A 34 6.40 -6.18 8.33
C THR A 34 6.91 -4.97 7.56
N ALA A 35 6.25 -3.82 7.66
CA ALA A 35 6.69 -2.58 7.01
C ALA A 35 8.00 -2.05 7.60
N ASP A 36 8.18 -2.13 8.92
CA ASP A 36 9.43 -1.74 9.60
C ASP A 36 10.64 -2.60 9.17
N GLN A 37 10.37 -3.86 8.82
CA GLN A 37 11.38 -4.82 8.36
C GLN A 37 11.55 -4.84 6.84
N ALA A 38 10.67 -4.16 6.10
CA ALA A 38 10.67 -4.18 4.65
C ALA A 38 11.95 -3.55 4.08
N THR A 39 12.47 -4.15 3.02
CA THR A 39 13.59 -3.58 2.25
C THR A 39 13.10 -2.82 1.02
N SER A 40 11.85 -3.06 0.63
CA SER A 40 11.13 -2.32 -0.39
C SER A 40 9.64 -2.33 -0.09
N ILE A 41 8.98 -1.23 -0.42
CA ILE A 41 7.53 -1.10 -0.31
C ILE A 41 7.02 -0.59 -1.65
N GLU A 42 6.02 -1.26 -2.20
CA GLU A 42 5.21 -0.73 -3.29
C GLU A 42 3.84 -0.37 -2.75
N THR A 43 3.38 0.84 -3.03
CA THR A 43 2.01 1.29 -2.77
C THR A 43 1.36 1.59 -4.11
N ARG A 44 0.25 0.91 -4.40
CA ARG A 44 -0.56 1.13 -5.59
C ARG A 44 -1.92 1.67 -5.21
N HIS A 45 -2.41 2.63 -5.97
CA HIS A 45 -3.74 3.19 -5.75
C HIS A 45 -4.49 3.36 -7.07
N ALA A 46 -5.74 2.90 -7.12
CA ALA A 46 -6.66 3.19 -8.21
C ALA A 46 -7.90 3.91 -7.66
N SER A 47 -8.21 5.06 -8.26
CA SER A 47 -9.30 5.93 -7.80
C SER A 47 -10.71 5.41 -8.10
N ARG A 48 -10.83 4.41 -8.99
CA ARG A 48 -12.10 3.76 -9.38
C ARG A 48 -11.84 2.41 -10.04
N ALA A 49 -12.90 1.62 -10.21
CA ALA A 49 -12.85 0.37 -10.93
C ALA A 49 -12.27 0.57 -12.35
N GLY A 50 -11.28 -0.25 -12.71
CA GLY A 50 -10.65 -0.23 -14.04
C GLY A 50 -9.71 0.95 -14.31
N ALA A 51 -9.50 1.88 -13.37
CA ALA A 51 -8.47 2.90 -13.51
C ALA A 51 -7.07 2.26 -13.45
N ALA A 52 -6.14 2.81 -14.24
CA ALA A 52 -4.74 2.47 -14.11
C ALA A 52 -4.25 2.90 -12.72
N PRO A 53 -3.58 2.02 -11.96
CA PRO A 53 -3.13 2.39 -10.64
C PRO A 53 -1.87 3.26 -10.70
N ASP A 54 -1.86 4.32 -9.90
CA ASP A 54 -0.63 5.04 -9.57
C ASP A 54 0.28 4.12 -8.74
N LEU A 55 1.59 4.25 -8.92
CA LEU A 55 2.60 3.48 -8.21
C LEU A 55 3.55 4.44 -7.47
N PHE A 56 3.65 4.22 -6.16
CA PHE A 56 4.67 4.79 -5.32
C PHE A 56 5.58 3.67 -4.82
N THR A 57 6.90 3.85 -4.90
CA THR A 57 7.87 2.87 -4.43
C THR A 57 8.80 3.50 -3.40
N THR A 58 9.07 2.77 -2.32
CA THR A 58 10.13 3.07 -1.35
C THR A 58 11.16 1.95 -1.38
N HIS A 59 12.43 2.28 -1.54
CA HIS A 59 13.54 1.34 -1.45
C HIS A 59 14.49 1.74 -0.33
N TYR A 60 14.83 0.78 0.54
CA TYR A 60 15.77 0.95 1.62
C TYR A 60 17.11 0.32 1.23
N PHE A 61 18.19 1.11 1.29
CA PHE A 61 19.54 0.70 0.91
C PHE A 61 20.36 0.37 2.16
N SER A 62 21.41 -0.44 2.01
CA SER A 62 22.45 -0.53 3.03
C SER A 62 23.08 0.85 3.26
N GLY A 63 23.52 1.13 4.48
CA GLY A 63 23.97 2.47 4.89
C GLY A 63 22.84 3.45 5.25
N GLY A 64 21.57 3.01 5.21
CA GLY A 64 20.44 3.79 5.73
C GLY A 64 19.91 4.87 4.78
N ALA A 65 20.31 4.84 3.51
CA ALA A 65 19.69 5.64 2.47
C ALA A 65 18.30 5.09 2.08
N MET A 66 17.41 5.97 1.65
CA MET A 66 16.07 5.64 1.19
C MET A 66 15.79 6.37 -0.13
N MET A 67 15.25 5.65 -1.12
CA MET A 67 14.77 6.24 -2.37
C MET A 67 13.25 6.06 -2.45
N MET A 68 12.54 7.16 -2.62
CA MET A 68 11.11 7.19 -2.91
C MET A 68 10.90 7.63 -4.35
N ALA A 69 9.93 7.03 -5.04
CA ALA A 69 9.63 7.39 -6.43
C ALA A 69 8.16 7.21 -6.78
N TRP A 70 7.64 8.09 -7.62
CA TRP A 70 6.32 8.01 -8.21
C TRP A 70 6.33 8.73 -9.57
N GLY A 71 5.85 8.07 -10.63
CA GLY A 71 6.04 8.57 -11.99
C GLY A 71 7.53 8.82 -12.31
N ASP A 72 7.86 10.04 -12.74
CA ASP A 72 9.23 10.52 -12.97
C ASP A 72 9.83 11.29 -11.77
N GLN A 73 9.06 11.42 -10.68
CA GLN A 73 9.44 12.13 -9.47
C GLN A 73 10.15 11.20 -8.48
N ARG A 74 11.17 11.74 -7.82
CA ARG A 74 12.00 10.99 -6.87
C ARG A 74 12.44 11.85 -5.70
N VAL A 75 12.56 11.20 -4.54
CA VAL A 75 13.18 11.76 -3.34
C VAL A 75 14.21 10.79 -2.82
N LEU A 76 15.44 11.26 -2.65
CA LEU A 76 16.54 10.50 -2.08
C LEU A 76 16.83 11.05 -0.68
N LEU A 77 16.60 10.25 0.34
CA LEU A 77 17.04 10.55 1.69
C LEU A 77 18.39 9.87 1.94
N LEU A 78 19.39 10.69 2.25
CA LEU A 78 20.70 10.26 2.71
C LEU A 78 20.84 10.57 4.21
N CYS A 79 21.57 9.71 4.90
CA CYS A 79 22.08 10.00 6.24
C CYS A 79 20.99 10.35 7.28
N LYS A 80 19.79 9.81 7.07
CA LYS A 80 18.58 10.01 7.90
C LYS A 80 18.06 11.45 7.99
N LYS A 81 18.70 12.44 7.36
CA LYS A 81 18.37 13.87 7.52
C LYS A 81 18.44 14.69 6.23
N SER A 82 19.12 14.19 5.20
CA SER A 82 19.47 14.99 4.02
C SER A 82 18.66 14.50 2.83
N ALA A 83 17.59 15.22 2.50
CA ALA A 83 16.75 14.88 1.35
C ALA A 83 17.18 15.66 0.10
N TYR A 84 17.16 14.94 -1.03
CA TYR A 84 17.40 15.47 -2.36
C TYR A 84 16.14 15.22 -3.20
N LEU A 85 15.63 16.27 -3.82
CA LEU A 85 14.38 16.24 -4.58
C LEU A 85 14.69 16.26 -6.08
N LYS A 86 14.14 15.31 -6.83
CA LYS A 86 14.10 15.35 -8.30
C LYS A 86 12.65 15.30 -8.73
N LEU A 87 12.06 16.49 -8.91
CA LEU A 87 10.63 16.68 -9.12
C LEU A 87 10.38 17.41 -10.44
N PRO A 88 10.63 16.75 -11.59
CA PRO A 88 10.32 17.32 -12.89
C PRO A 88 8.83 17.69 -12.98
N GLY A 89 8.54 18.78 -13.69
CA GLY A 89 7.17 19.27 -13.91
C GLY A 89 6.51 19.98 -12.72
N MET A 90 7.12 20.00 -11.53
CA MET A 90 6.60 20.73 -10.37
C MET A 90 6.59 22.25 -10.62
N LYS A 91 5.53 22.94 -10.15
CA LYS A 91 5.38 24.41 -10.25
C LYS A 91 5.04 24.99 -8.86
N PRO A 92 5.87 25.92 -8.32
CA PRO A 92 7.18 26.37 -8.81
C PRO A 92 8.20 25.22 -8.86
N ALA A 93 9.30 25.39 -9.59
CA ALA A 93 10.35 24.36 -9.60
C ALA A 93 10.97 24.22 -8.20
N ALA A 94 11.42 23.01 -7.83
CA ALA A 94 11.96 22.76 -6.49
C ALA A 94 13.14 23.67 -6.14
N SER A 95 13.96 24.01 -7.14
CA SER A 95 15.10 24.92 -7.01
C SER A 95 14.70 26.37 -6.73
N GLU A 96 13.49 26.77 -7.09
CA GLU A 96 12.95 28.12 -6.88
C GLU A 96 12.27 28.27 -5.52
N LEU A 97 11.96 27.15 -4.86
CA LEU A 97 11.35 27.15 -3.54
C LEU A 97 12.34 27.61 -2.47
N PRO A 98 11.89 28.38 -1.46
CA PRO A 98 12.62 28.56 -0.20
C PRO A 98 12.91 27.21 0.48
N LEU A 99 13.97 27.14 1.29
CA LEU A 99 14.40 25.90 1.97
C LEU A 99 13.28 25.24 2.77
N GLU A 100 12.53 26.02 3.55
CA GLU A 100 11.40 25.52 4.34
C GLU A 100 10.36 24.81 3.46
N LYS A 101 10.02 25.37 2.29
CA LYS A 101 9.09 24.74 1.35
C LYS A 101 9.67 23.48 0.72
N ARG A 102 10.98 23.41 0.47
CA ARG A 102 11.63 22.17 -0.02
C ARG A 102 11.56 21.06 1.03
N GLN A 103 11.78 21.40 2.30
CA GLN A 103 11.65 20.46 3.41
C GLN A 103 10.23 19.92 3.52
N MET A 104 9.22 20.79 3.39
CA MET A 104 7.81 20.39 3.35
C MET A 104 7.51 19.42 2.21
N VAL A 105 8.01 19.69 0.99
CA VAL A 105 7.84 18.78 -0.16
C VAL A 105 8.51 17.42 0.10
N GLY A 106 9.72 17.41 0.67
CA GLY A 106 10.38 16.16 1.04
C GLY A 106 9.60 15.37 2.10
N TYR A 107 9.02 16.07 3.08
CA TYR A 107 8.17 15.48 4.10
C TYR A 107 6.86 14.93 3.52
N GLU A 108 6.19 15.67 2.64
CA GLU A 108 4.96 15.23 1.96
C GLU A 108 5.20 13.95 1.14
N ALA A 109 6.33 13.87 0.41
CA ALA A 109 6.71 12.66 -0.32
C ALA A 109 6.88 11.46 0.62
N MET A 110 7.51 11.66 1.78
CA MET A 110 7.65 10.63 2.81
C MET A 110 6.28 10.19 3.35
N MET A 111 5.41 11.15 3.66
CA MET A 111 4.07 10.88 4.16
C MET A 111 3.17 10.19 3.13
N ALA A 112 3.34 10.46 1.83
CA ALA A 112 2.60 9.78 0.77
C ALA A 112 2.86 8.27 0.78
N GLY A 113 4.11 7.84 0.98
CA GLY A 113 4.47 6.43 1.12
C GLY A 113 3.80 5.78 2.33
N TYR A 114 3.86 6.44 3.49
CA TYR A 114 3.24 5.95 4.73
C TYR A 114 1.71 6.00 4.71
N GLY A 115 1.11 6.94 3.99
CA GLY A 115 -0.34 7.13 3.91
C GLY A 115 -1.06 5.90 3.35
N GLY A 116 -0.48 5.23 2.35
CA GLY A 116 -1.02 3.98 1.82
C GLY A 116 -1.00 2.84 2.83
N ILE A 117 0.07 2.71 3.61
CA ILE A 117 0.20 1.71 4.68
C ILE A 117 -0.83 2.01 5.78
N ALA A 118 -0.90 3.25 6.26
CA ALA A 118 -1.83 3.66 7.31
C ALA A 118 -3.30 3.43 6.91
N ALA A 119 -3.66 3.69 5.65
CA ALA A 119 -5.00 3.43 5.13
C ALA A 119 -5.39 1.95 5.23
N ILE A 120 -4.44 1.04 4.95
CA ILE A 120 -4.68 -0.41 5.05
C ILE A 120 -4.65 -0.88 6.51
N VAL A 121 -3.69 -0.40 7.31
CA VAL A 121 -3.59 -0.70 8.75
C VAL A 121 -4.90 -0.37 9.46
N GLY A 122 -5.49 0.79 9.19
CA GLY A 122 -6.76 1.20 9.80
C GLY A 122 -7.96 0.34 9.41
N LEU A 123 -7.99 -0.19 8.17
CA LEU A 123 -9.01 -1.16 7.74
C LEU A 123 -8.74 -2.60 8.21
N ALA A 124 -7.49 -2.85 8.64
CA ALA A 124 -7.03 -4.15 9.03
C ALA A 124 -6.82 -4.36 10.51
N ASP A 125 -7.15 -3.37 11.34
CA ASP A 125 -6.89 -3.42 12.79
C ASP A 125 -5.42 -3.81 13.06
N GLY A 126 -4.50 -3.33 12.21
CA GLY A 126 -3.05 -3.57 12.30
C GLY A 126 -2.54 -4.93 11.81
N SER A 127 -3.41 -5.90 11.49
CA SER A 127 -2.97 -7.25 11.12
C SER A 127 -3.87 -7.96 10.08
N VAL A 128 -3.29 -8.93 9.37
CA VAL A 128 -3.99 -9.74 8.38
C VAL A 128 -3.64 -11.21 8.53
N GLU A 129 -4.60 -12.06 8.21
CA GLU A 129 -4.35 -13.49 8.00
C GLU A 129 -3.71 -13.71 6.62
N VAL A 130 -2.75 -14.61 6.53
CA VAL A 130 -2.20 -15.10 5.25
C VAL A 130 -2.20 -16.61 5.24
N ALA A 131 -2.56 -17.21 4.11
CA ALA A 131 -2.51 -18.66 3.94
C ALA A 131 -1.07 -19.13 3.71
N ASP A 132 -0.71 -20.27 4.31
CA ASP A 132 0.63 -20.86 4.21
C ASP A 132 0.95 -21.38 2.80
N ASP A 133 -0.08 -21.70 2.00
CA ASP A 133 0.04 -22.13 0.61
C ASP A 133 0.14 -20.96 -0.39
N GLY A 134 0.11 -19.72 0.11
CA GLY A 134 0.17 -18.50 -0.71
C GLY A 134 -1.14 -18.14 -1.40
N SER A 135 -2.27 -18.81 -1.09
CA SER A 135 -3.58 -18.40 -1.58
C SER A 135 -4.05 -17.05 -0.98
N GLU A 136 -4.97 -16.38 -1.66
CA GLU A 136 -5.56 -15.14 -1.15
C GLU A 136 -6.49 -15.41 0.04
N VAL A 137 -6.34 -14.63 1.10
CA VAL A 137 -7.29 -14.57 2.21
C VAL A 137 -8.10 -13.29 2.08
N ARG A 138 -9.40 -13.36 2.34
CA ARG A 138 -10.32 -12.21 2.24
C ARG A 138 -11.07 -11.99 3.54
N ARG A 139 -11.14 -10.73 3.99
CA ARG A 139 -11.93 -10.31 5.14
C ARG A 139 -12.71 -9.04 4.80
N HIS A 140 -13.97 -8.98 5.18
CA HIS A 140 -14.74 -7.74 5.10
C HIS A 140 -14.28 -6.76 6.18
N ALA A 141 -14.21 -5.48 5.84
CA ALA A 141 -13.92 -4.40 6.77
C ALA A 141 -14.88 -3.23 6.53
N GLU A 142 -15.12 -2.48 7.60
CA GLU A 142 -15.99 -1.30 7.55
C GLU A 142 -15.24 -0.11 8.14
N ARG A 143 -15.48 1.08 7.58
CA ARG A 143 -14.94 2.34 8.09
C ARG A 143 -16.04 3.36 8.18
N SER A 144 -16.29 3.87 9.37
CA SER A 144 -17.27 4.94 9.58
C SER A 144 -16.80 6.24 8.93
N TRP A 145 -17.76 7.01 8.41
CA TRP A 145 -17.56 8.38 7.95
C TRP A 145 -18.72 9.25 8.48
N ALA A 146 -18.69 10.55 8.22
CA ALA A 146 -19.59 11.53 8.83
C ALA A 146 -21.09 11.14 8.77
N TYR A 147 -21.51 10.45 7.71
CA TYR A 147 -22.92 10.14 7.46
C TYR A 147 -23.22 8.66 7.21
N GLY A 148 -22.32 7.75 7.57
CA GLY A 148 -22.57 6.31 7.43
C GLY A 148 -21.30 5.49 7.45
N THR A 149 -21.23 4.49 6.57
CA THR A 149 -20.15 3.49 6.55
C THR A 149 -19.65 3.21 5.14
N GLU A 150 -18.35 3.17 4.96
CA GLU A 150 -17.69 2.59 3.79
C GLU A 150 -17.41 1.11 4.05
N ARG A 151 -17.64 0.26 3.04
CA ARG A 151 -17.36 -1.19 3.12
C ARG A 151 -16.22 -1.56 2.20
N TYR A 152 -15.39 -2.47 2.66
CA TYR A 152 -14.18 -2.92 1.98
C TYR A 152 -14.04 -4.44 2.03
N ASP A 153 -13.42 -4.98 1.00
CA ASP A 153 -12.76 -6.28 1.04
C ASP A 153 -11.26 -6.03 1.26
N VAL A 154 -10.74 -6.52 2.38
CA VAL A 154 -9.30 -6.59 2.65
C VAL A 154 -8.82 -7.95 2.20
N ILE A 155 -7.93 -7.95 1.21
CA ILE A 155 -7.39 -9.13 0.54
C ILE A 155 -5.91 -9.20 0.84
N SER A 156 -5.46 -10.27 1.49
CA SER A 156 -4.07 -10.49 1.88
C SER A 156 -3.51 -11.75 1.22
N GLN A 157 -2.23 -11.72 0.89
CA GLN A 157 -1.54 -12.85 0.27
C GLN A 157 -0.06 -12.84 0.61
N ARG A 158 0.51 -14.03 0.86
CA ARG A 158 1.96 -14.22 0.84
C ARG A 158 2.40 -14.46 -0.61
N MET A 159 3.16 -13.52 -1.16
CA MET A 159 3.67 -13.58 -2.52
C MET A 159 4.88 -14.52 -2.61
N PRO A 160 5.23 -14.99 -3.81
CA PRO A 160 6.51 -15.67 -4.05
C PRO A 160 7.68 -14.84 -3.51
N GLY A 161 8.62 -15.49 -2.84
CA GLY A 161 9.77 -14.82 -2.24
C GLY A 161 9.55 -14.24 -0.85
N GLY A 162 8.36 -14.44 -0.23
CA GLY A 162 8.11 -14.10 1.18
C GLY A 162 7.33 -12.80 1.40
N ALA A 163 7.28 -11.92 0.39
CA ALA A 163 6.65 -10.61 0.47
C ALA A 163 5.16 -10.68 0.85
N LEU A 164 4.72 -9.72 1.67
CA LEU A 164 3.33 -9.58 2.07
C LEU A 164 2.63 -8.61 1.13
N ARG A 165 1.57 -9.05 0.46
CA ARG A 165 0.65 -8.18 -0.30
C ARG A 165 -0.66 -8.02 0.45
N VAL A 166 -1.13 -6.79 0.60
CA VAL A 166 -2.44 -6.48 1.17
C VAL A 166 -3.14 -5.43 0.31
N ARG A 167 -4.39 -5.68 -0.07
CA ARG A 167 -5.24 -4.78 -0.85
C ARG A 167 -6.52 -4.50 -0.08
N ALA A 168 -6.90 -3.23 0.02
CA ALA A 168 -8.23 -2.80 0.44
C ALA A 168 -9.03 -2.34 -0.78
N LEU A 169 -10.06 -3.09 -1.15
CA LEU A 169 -10.97 -2.78 -2.24
C LEU A 169 -12.28 -2.24 -1.69
N LYS A 170 -12.67 -1.03 -2.07
CA LYS A 170 -13.95 -0.44 -1.66
C LYS A 170 -15.11 -1.12 -2.39
N THR A 171 -16.03 -1.72 -1.65
CA THR A 171 -17.17 -2.46 -2.19
C THR A 171 -18.49 -1.70 -2.07
N ALA A 172 -18.63 -0.80 -1.09
CA ALA A 172 -19.81 0.05 -0.97
C ALA A 172 -19.53 1.36 -0.22
N THR A 173 -20.40 2.35 -0.47
CA THR A 173 -20.61 3.50 0.41
C THR A 173 -22.06 3.46 0.86
N VAL A 174 -22.30 3.30 2.16
CA VAL A 174 -23.64 3.38 2.75
C VAL A 174 -23.80 4.77 3.34
N ASN A 175 -24.74 5.55 2.81
CA ASN A 175 -25.14 6.84 3.34
C ASN A 175 -26.45 6.67 4.13
N THR A 176 -26.44 7.12 5.38
CA THR A 176 -27.57 7.07 6.32
C THR A 176 -28.03 8.46 6.75
N ALA A 177 -27.53 9.52 6.11
CA ALA A 177 -27.94 10.88 6.39
C ALA A 177 -29.44 11.05 6.17
N LYS A 178 -30.06 11.84 7.05
CA LYS A 178 -31.43 12.32 6.87
C LYS A 178 -31.38 13.70 6.20
N PRO A 179 -32.39 14.03 5.38
CA PRO A 179 -32.53 15.39 4.87
C PRO A 179 -32.46 16.42 5.99
N SER A 180 -31.74 17.50 5.74
CA SER A 180 -31.58 18.60 6.67
C SER A 180 -32.91 19.33 6.90
N LYS A 181 -33.05 19.94 8.09
CA LYS A 181 -34.23 20.77 8.39
C LYS A 181 -34.11 22.12 7.67
N PRO A 182 -35.23 22.78 7.32
CA PRO A 182 -35.19 24.13 6.78
C PRO A 182 -34.41 25.09 7.69
N GLY A 183 -33.44 25.81 7.12
CA GLY A 183 -32.60 26.75 7.86
C GLY A 183 -31.43 26.13 8.64
N ALA A 184 -31.14 24.83 8.45
CA ALA A 184 -29.97 24.21 9.08
C ALA A 184 -28.66 24.80 8.53
N THR A 185 -27.79 25.26 9.44
CA THR A 185 -26.46 25.81 9.12
C THR A 185 -25.33 24.79 9.32
N PHE A 186 -25.63 23.61 9.85
CA PHE A 186 -24.71 22.49 10.04
C PHE A 186 -25.35 21.21 9.49
N SER A 187 -24.56 20.34 8.85
CA SER A 187 -25.05 19.10 8.22
C SER A 187 -26.20 19.36 7.22
N SER A 188 -26.10 20.46 6.47
CA SER A 188 -27.00 20.77 5.35
C SER A 188 -26.90 19.70 4.27
N ASP A 189 -27.90 19.62 3.40
CA ASP A 189 -27.87 18.66 2.27
C ASP A 189 -26.63 18.88 1.37
N GLU A 190 -26.19 20.14 1.25
CA GLU A 190 -24.97 20.51 0.53
C GLU A 190 -23.70 20.01 1.24
N ASP A 191 -23.58 20.19 2.56
CA ASP A 191 -22.45 19.63 3.31
C ASP A 191 -22.44 18.10 3.24
N GLN A 192 -23.60 17.45 3.36
CA GLN A 192 -23.72 16.00 3.21
C GLN A 192 -23.24 15.53 1.83
N ALA A 193 -23.64 16.23 0.76
CA ALA A 193 -23.21 15.92 -0.60
C ALA A 193 -21.70 16.16 -0.79
N ALA A 194 -21.16 17.24 -0.23
CA ALA A 194 -19.73 17.53 -0.28
C ALA A 194 -18.91 16.45 0.44
N ARG A 195 -19.31 16.03 1.65
CA ARG A 195 -18.65 14.94 2.39
C ARG A 195 -18.74 13.60 1.67
N LEU A 196 -19.87 13.31 1.01
CA LEU A 196 -20.01 12.11 0.20
C LEU A 196 -19.06 12.14 -1.02
N ALA A 197 -18.85 13.31 -1.63
CA ALA A 197 -17.96 13.49 -2.77
C ALA A 197 -16.47 13.37 -2.42
N GLU A 198 -16.08 13.60 -1.16
CA GLU A 198 -14.71 13.38 -0.66
C GLU A 198 -14.34 11.89 -0.58
N LEU A 199 -15.33 10.98 -0.57
CA LEU A 199 -15.08 9.55 -0.47
C LEU A 199 -14.63 8.95 -1.80
N GLY A 200 -13.70 8.00 -1.75
CA GLY A 200 -13.28 7.25 -2.94
C GLY A 200 -14.45 6.54 -3.61
N ALA A 201 -14.42 6.39 -4.94
CA ALA A 201 -15.49 5.71 -5.67
C ALA A 201 -15.59 4.22 -5.27
N VAL A 202 -16.78 3.63 -5.38
CA VAL A 202 -16.91 2.17 -5.26
C VAL A 202 -16.05 1.52 -6.36
N GLY A 203 -15.30 0.48 -5.98
CA GLY A 203 -14.30 -0.17 -6.83
C GLY A 203 -12.93 0.51 -6.86
N SER A 204 -12.76 1.64 -6.16
CA SER A 204 -11.42 2.16 -5.83
C SER A 204 -10.68 1.19 -4.90
N TRP A 205 -9.36 1.20 -4.96
CA TRP A 205 -8.55 0.34 -4.10
C TRP A 205 -7.17 0.91 -3.83
N THR A 206 -6.61 0.50 -2.69
CA THR A 206 -5.20 0.72 -2.33
C THR A 206 -4.57 -0.63 -2.03
N GLU A 207 -3.37 -0.86 -2.52
CA GLU A 207 -2.58 -2.07 -2.28
C GLU A 207 -1.20 -1.70 -1.80
N ILE A 208 -0.70 -2.42 -0.80
CA ILE A 208 0.70 -2.39 -0.40
C ILE A 208 1.32 -3.76 -0.66
N THR A 209 2.56 -3.76 -1.14
CA THR A 209 3.43 -4.94 -1.15
C THR A 209 4.69 -4.64 -0.37
N LEU A 210 4.91 -5.41 0.68
CA LEU A 210 6.04 -5.28 1.61
C LEU A 210 7.03 -6.40 1.31
N TYR A 211 8.18 -6.05 0.76
CA TYR A 211 9.20 -7.02 0.37
C TYR A 211 10.24 -7.18 1.47
N ASP A 212 10.61 -8.42 1.74
CA ASP A 212 11.64 -8.85 2.69
C ASP A 212 12.91 -9.38 2.00
N SER A 213 13.00 -9.21 0.67
CA SER A 213 14.20 -9.49 -0.12
C SER A 213 15.45 -8.83 0.49
N PRO A 214 16.68 -9.37 0.32
CA PRO A 214 17.88 -8.72 0.83
C PRO A 214 17.94 -7.24 0.45
N LYS A 215 18.36 -6.39 1.40
CA LYS A 215 18.51 -4.95 1.15
C LYS A 215 19.36 -4.73 -0.10
N ARG A 216 18.98 -3.73 -0.89
CA ARG A 216 19.86 -3.25 -1.94
C ARG A 216 21.19 -2.83 -1.30
N GLY A 217 22.28 -3.03 -2.03
CA GLY A 217 23.59 -2.49 -1.65
C GLY A 217 23.54 -0.97 -1.49
N GLU A 218 24.67 -0.33 -1.25
CA GLU A 218 24.66 1.12 -1.10
C GLU A 218 24.27 1.80 -2.41
N VAL A 219 23.68 3.01 -2.30
CA VAL A 219 23.56 3.89 -3.47
C VAL A 219 24.95 4.16 -4.00
N ASP A 220 25.15 3.98 -5.31
CA ASP A 220 26.43 4.21 -5.98
C ASP A 220 27.02 5.57 -5.56
N PRO A 221 28.22 5.61 -4.94
CA PRO A 221 28.86 6.85 -4.52
C PRO A 221 29.06 7.85 -5.68
N GLN A 222 29.22 7.36 -6.91
CA GLN A 222 29.36 8.18 -8.11
C GLN A 222 28.02 8.55 -8.76
N TYR A 223 26.89 8.15 -8.15
CA TYR A 223 25.57 8.50 -8.66
C TYR A 223 25.43 10.03 -8.75
N PRO A 224 25.18 10.57 -9.96
CA PRO A 224 25.16 12.01 -10.16
C PRO A 224 23.89 12.62 -9.55
N LEU A 225 24.10 13.68 -8.76
CA LEU A 225 23.03 14.50 -8.19
C LEU A 225 22.72 15.73 -9.06
N LYS A 226 23.09 15.68 -10.34
CA LYS A 226 22.66 16.65 -11.34
C LYS A 226 21.12 16.69 -11.42
N ASP A 227 20.56 17.89 -11.40
CA ASP A 227 19.12 18.17 -11.38
C ASP A 227 18.38 17.74 -10.12
N TRP A 228 19.12 17.33 -9.07
CA TRP A 228 18.56 17.14 -7.74
C TRP A 228 18.69 18.42 -6.92
N VAL A 229 17.66 18.74 -6.14
CA VAL A 229 17.62 19.92 -5.29
C VAL A 229 17.71 19.49 -3.83
N SER A 230 18.73 19.96 -3.13
CA SER A 230 18.85 19.73 -1.69
C SER A 230 17.81 20.52 -0.90
N VAL A 231 17.22 19.85 0.10
CA VAL A 231 16.32 20.49 1.07
C VAL A 231 17.06 21.25 2.17
N THR A 232 18.37 21.01 2.35
CA THR A 232 19.21 21.71 3.34
C THR A 232 19.96 22.90 2.74
N GLY A 233 19.95 23.03 1.40
CA GLY A 233 20.66 24.08 0.67
C GLY A 233 22.06 23.68 0.22
N ASP A 234 22.55 22.52 0.66
CA ASP A 234 23.86 22.01 0.27
C ASP A 234 23.87 21.51 -1.17
N HIS A 235 24.79 22.03 -1.97
CA HIS A 235 24.99 21.57 -3.34
C HIS A 235 26.04 20.46 -3.38
N ALA A 236 25.64 19.28 -3.83
CA ALA A 236 26.52 18.13 -4.05
C ALA A 236 26.37 17.68 -5.51
N ALA A 237 27.49 17.37 -6.16
CA ALA A 237 27.50 16.82 -7.52
C ALA A 237 27.24 15.31 -7.53
N THR A 238 27.60 14.60 -6.45
CA THR A 238 27.50 13.14 -6.32
C THR A 238 26.98 12.72 -4.94
N VAL A 239 26.55 11.45 -4.81
CA VAL A 239 26.16 10.87 -3.52
C VAL A 239 27.32 10.83 -2.54
N ALA A 240 28.55 10.53 -2.98
CA ALA A 240 29.73 10.57 -2.12
C ALA A 240 29.94 11.96 -1.52
N GLU A 241 29.87 13.00 -2.36
CA GLU A 241 30.00 14.38 -1.90
C GLU A 241 28.87 14.79 -0.96
N ALA A 242 27.63 14.39 -1.25
CA ALA A 242 26.50 14.62 -0.37
C ALA A 242 26.73 13.99 1.01
N ARG A 243 27.21 12.74 1.09
CA ARG A 243 27.52 12.08 2.36
C ARG A 243 28.59 12.83 3.15
N ARG A 244 29.67 13.25 2.48
CA ARG A 244 30.74 14.03 3.09
C ARG A 244 30.26 15.35 3.68
N ILE A 245 29.48 16.13 2.92
CA ILE A 245 28.91 17.41 3.39
C ILE A 245 28.03 17.19 4.64
N ASN A 246 27.28 16.08 4.66
CA ASN A 246 26.35 15.76 5.73
C ASN A 246 26.97 14.91 6.86
N GLY A 247 28.30 14.68 6.85
CA GLY A 247 29.03 14.03 7.93
C GLY A 247 28.69 12.54 8.13
N CYS A 248 28.48 11.80 7.06
CA CYS A 248 28.00 10.42 7.07
C CYS A 248 28.72 9.51 6.05
N GLU A 249 30.04 9.68 5.96
CA GLU A 249 30.93 8.76 5.22
C GLU A 249 31.03 7.38 5.89
#